data_AF-A0A537ZH74-F1
#
_entry.id   AF-A0A537ZH74-F1
#
_cell.length_a   1.000
_cell.length_b   1.000
_cell.length_c   1.000
_cell.angle_alpha   90.00
_cell.angle_beta   90.00
_cell.angle_gamma   90.00
#
_symmetry.space_group_name_H-M   'P 1'
#
loop_
_entity.id
_entity.type
_entity.pdbx_description
1 polymer ?
#
loop_
_entity_poly.entity_id
_entity_poly.type
_entity_poly.pdbx_seq_one_letter_code
_entity_poly.pdbx_strand_id
1 'polypeptide(L)'
;MTGPRPSTIVCDVGALVPFTIDTLARLQLMARRHGFEIRLRDASSELQHLLDFVGLRDVLRVETGGQAEQREKRVGVEEERELDDPPA
;
A
#
# COMPACT_ATOMS: atom_id res chain seq x y z
N MET A 1 9.89 -9.66 25.08
CA MET A 1 9.23 -10.97 24.96
C MET A 1 8.22 -10.88 23.83
N THR A 2 8.53 -11.41 22.65
CA THR A 2 7.60 -11.42 21.51
C THR A 2 6.57 -12.51 21.76
N GLY A 3 5.33 -12.12 22.07
CA GLY A 3 4.21 -13.06 22.12
C GLY A 3 4.01 -13.75 20.76
N PRO A 4 3.31 -14.88 20.71
CA PRO A 4 3.05 -15.59 19.46
C PRO A 4 2.40 -14.62 18.46
N ARG A 5 2.97 -14.54 17.24
CA ARG A 5 2.41 -13.72 16.17
C ARG A 5 1.04 -14.31 15.78
N PRO A 6 0.00 -13.49 15.64
CA PRO A 6 -1.31 -13.98 15.21
C PRO A 6 -1.19 -14.64 13.83
N SER A 7 -1.95 -15.70 13.61
CA SER A 7 -1.99 -16.37 12.31
C SER A 7 -2.66 -15.44 11.29
N THR A 8 -2.00 -15.18 10.16
CA THR A 8 -2.49 -14.21 9.15
C THR A 8 -3.36 -14.89 8.09
N ILE A 9 -4.50 -14.29 7.77
CA ILE A 9 -5.39 -14.66 6.67
C ILE A 9 -5.37 -13.52 5.64
N VAL A 10 -5.03 -13.82 4.40
CA VAL A 10 -5.08 -12.85 3.30
C VAL A 10 -6.43 -12.97 2.62
N CYS A 11 -7.13 -11.85 2.48
CA CYS A 11 -8.46 -11.78 1.86
C CYS A 11 -8.38 -10.88 0.63
N ASP A 12 -8.60 -11.46 -0.55
CA ASP A 12 -8.76 -10.70 -1.79
C ASP A 12 -10.14 -10.02 -1.77
N VAL A 13 -10.13 -8.69 -1.89
CA VAL A 13 -11.34 -7.87 -1.92
C VAL A 13 -11.56 -7.17 -3.26
N GLY A 14 -10.80 -7.52 -4.30
CA GLY A 14 -10.85 -6.86 -5.61
C GLY A 14 -12.08 -7.17 -6.43
N ALA A 15 -12.65 -8.37 -6.26
CA ALA A 15 -13.90 -8.79 -6.93
C ALA A 15 -15.16 -8.47 -6.13
N LEU A 16 -14.99 -7.90 -4.94
CA LEU A 16 -16.07 -7.77 -4.00
C LEU A 16 -16.84 -6.43 -4.26
N VAL A 17 -18.18 -6.45 -4.13
CA VAL A 17 -19.10 -5.30 -4.35
C VAL A 17 -19.00 -4.26 -3.23
N PRO A 18 -19.59 -3.05 -3.27
CA PRO A 18 -19.41 -2.08 -2.17
C PRO A 18 -19.77 -2.65 -0.78
N PHE A 19 -18.80 -2.78 0.14
CA PHE A 19 -19.04 -3.11 1.57
C PHE A 19 -19.13 -1.85 2.41
N THR A 20 -19.87 -1.96 3.51
CA THR A 20 -19.76 -0.98 4.58
C THR A 20 -18.44 -1.16 5.33
N ILE A 21 -17.81 -0.05 5.72
CA ILE A 21 -16.62 -0.03 6.59
C ILE A 21 -16.86 -0.81 7.90
N ASP A 22 -18.07 -0.74 8.45
CA ASP A 22 -18.49 -1.51 9.63
C ASP A 22 -18.32 -3.02 9.43
N THR A 23 -18.64 -3.54 8.24
CA THR A 23 -18.50 -4.97 7.94
C THR A 23 -17.03 -5.41 8.00
N LEU A 24 -16.12 -4.63 7.40
CA LEU A 24 -14.69 -4.91 7.44
C LEU A 24 -14.13 -4.79 8.86
N ALA A 25 -14.57 -3.79 9.62
CA ALA A 25 -14.17 -3.60 11.01
C ALA A 25 -14.61 -4.77 11.90
N ARG A 26 -15.86 -5.22 11.76
CA ARG A 26 -16.38 -6.39 12.49
C ARG A 26 -15.63 -7.66 12.12
N LEU A 27 -15.33 -7.86 10.84
CA LEU A 27 -14.55 -9.00 10.37
C LEU A 27 -13.15 -9.02 11.02
N GLN A 28 -12.45 -7.89 11.02
CA GLN A 28 -11.14 -7.77 11.67
C GLN A 28 -11.22 -8.04 13.17
N LEU A 29 -12.24 -7.50 13.85
CA LEU A 29 -12.45 -7.69 15.28
C LEU A 29 -12.69 -9.17 15.62
N MET A 30 -13.54 -9.86 14.84
CA MET A 30 -13.78 -11.30 15.02
C MET A 30 -12.49 -12.10 14.84
N ALA A 31 -11.71 -11.84 13.78
CA ALA A 31 -10.44 -12.51 13.56
C ALA A 31 -9.48 -12.33 14.74
N ARG A 32 -9.33 -11.10 15.23
CA ARG A 32 -8.46 -10.78 16.38
C ARG A 32 -8.89 -11.53 17.66
N ARG A 33 -10.20 -11.64 17.92
CA ARG A 33 -10.74 -12.40 19.06
C ARG A 33 -10.42 -13.90 18.98
N HIS A 34 -10.21 -14.41 17.77
CA HIS A 34 -9.80 -15.79 17.52
C HIS A 34 -8.28 -15.96 17.36
N GLY A 35 -7.48 -14.91 17.57
CA GLY A 35 -6.01 -14.98 17.45
C GLY A 35 -5.49 -14.89 16.00
N PHE A 36 -6.33 -14.43 15.07
CA PHE A 36 -5.98 -14.21 13.67
C PHE A 36 -5.85 -12.72 13.35
N GLU A 37 -5.11 -12.41 12.29
CA GLU A 37 -5.11 -11.10 11.64
C GLU A 37 -5.58 -11.27 10.20
N ILE A 38 -6.59 -10.52 9.76
CA ILE A 38 -6.95 -10.45 8.35
C ILE A 38 -6.18 -9.31 7.69
N ARG A 39 -5.69 -9.56 6.47
CA ARG A 39 -5.10 -8.55 5.58
C ARG A 39 -5.92 -8.46 4.32
N LEU A 40 -6.34 -7.25 3.97
CA LEU A 40 -7.14 -7.00 2.78
C LEU A 40 -6.20 -6.71 1.61
N ARG A 41 -6.34 -7.49 0.55
CA ARG A 41 -5.53 -7.42 -0.67
C ARG A 41 -6.40 -6.99 -1.84
N ASP A 42 -5.81 -6.25 -2.78
CA ASP A 42 -6.47 -5.83 -4.02
C ASP A 42 -7.73 -4.97 -3.77
N ALA A 43 -7.74 -4.21 -2.67
CA ALA A 43 -8.77 -3.21 -2.38
C ALA A 43 -8.85 -2.16 -3.49
N SER A 44 -10.06 -1.83 -3.94
CA SER A 44 -10.27 -0.78 -4.93
C SER A 44 -9.69 0.55 -4.45
N SER A 45 -9.26 1.40 -5.39
CA SER A 45 -8.69 2.71 -5.07
C SER A 45 -9.66 3.58 -4.26
N GLU A 46 -10.97 3.47 -4.54
CA GLU A 46 -12.03 4.14 -3.79
C GLU A 46 -12.08 3.70 -2.33
N LEU A 47 -12.02 2.39 -2.08
CA LEU A 47 -11.99 1.85 -0.72
C LEU A 47 -10.71 2.27 0.02
N GLN A 48 -9.55 2.23 -0.65
CA GLN A 48 -8.29 2.69 -0.07
C GLN A 48 -8.37 4.16 0.35
N HIS A 49 -8.87 5.05 -0.53
CA HIS A 49 -9.06 6.47 -0.21
C HIS A 49 -10.06 6.69 0.92
N LEU A 50 -11.18 5.96 0.94
CA LEU A 50 -12.14 6.06 2.03
C LEU A 50 -11.49 5.69 3.36
N LEU A 51 -10.72 4.60 3.40
CA LEU A 51 -10.03 4.13 4.59
C LEU A 51 -8.93 5.08 5.07
N ASP A 52 -8.20 5.71 4.15
CA ASP A 52 -7.27 6.79 4.47
C ASP A 52 -8.01 7.99 5.08
N PHE A 53 -9.10 8.42 4.43
CA PHE A 53 -9.91 9.55 4.86
C PHE A 53 -10.49 9.37 6.27
N VAL A 54 -10.95 8.15 6.60
CA VAL A 54 -11.46 7.83 7.94
C VAL A 54 -10.38 7.36 8.93
N GLY A 55 -9.12 7.30 8.53
CA GLY A 55 -8.00 6.90 9.39
C GLY A 55 -8.02 5.43 9.82
N LEU A 56 -8.63 4.55 9.01
CA LEU A 56 -8.79 3.11 9.33
C LEU A 56 -7.88 2.17 8.54
N ARG A 57 -7.05 2.69 7.64
CA ARG A 57 -6.15 1.87 6.81
C ARG A 57 -5.26 0.92 7.62
N ASP A 58 -4.63 1.44 8.68
CA ASP A 58 -3.75 0.63 9.54
C ASP A 58 -4.52 -0.34 10.44
N VAL A 59 -5.74 0.04 10.83
CA VAL A 59 -6.62 -0.77 11.68
C VAL A 59 -7.11 -2.00 10.92
N LEU A 60 -7.48 -1.80 9.66
CA LEU A 60 -8.03 -2.82 8.75
C LEU A 60 -6.97 -3.51 7.88
N ARG A 61 -5.68 -3.18 8.06
CA ARG A 61 -4.54 -3.89 7.46
C ARG A 61 -4.67 -4.06 5.93
N VAL A 62 -4.94 -2.97 5.24
CA VAL A 62 -5.01 -2.96 3.77
C VAL A 62 -3.61 -2.94 3.18
N GLU A 63 -3.30 -3.92 2.33
CA GLU A 63 -2.03 -3.94 1.61
C GLU A 63 -2.04 -2.84 0.56
N THR A 64 -0.97 -2.04 0.56
CA THR A 64 -0.78 -1.03 -0.47
C THR A 64 -0.29 -1.78 -1.70
N GLY A 65 -1.16 -1.97 -2.69
CA GLY A 65 -0.76 -2.45 -4.00
C GLY A 65 0.14 -1.40 -4.63
N GLY A 66 1.46 -1.52 -4.41
CA GLY A 66 2.46 -0.58 -4.89
C GLY A 66 2.28 -0.36 -6.39
N GLN A 67 1.74 0.79 -6.76
CA GLN A 67 1.74 1.22 -8.15
C GLN A 67 3.20 1.53 -8.47
N ALA A 68 3.78 0.85 -9.46
CA ALA A 68 5.12 1.16 -9.92
C ALA A 68 5.13 2.62 -10.39
N GLU A 69 5.87 3.49 -9.69
CA GLU A 69 6.13 4.84 -10.19
C GLU A 69 6.78 4.70 -11.57
N GLN A 70 6.07 5.14 -12.61
CA GLN A 70 6.66 5.25 -13.93
C GLN A 70 7.70 6.36 -13.86
N ARG A 71 8.93 5.95 -13.57
CA ARG A 71 10.13 6.79 -13.60
C ARG A 71 10.18 7.43 -14.98
N GLU A 72 9.83 8.71 -15.08
CA GLU A 72 10.06 9.48 -16.30
C GLU A 72 11.55 9.37 -16.65
N LYS A 73 11.82 8.96 -17.90
CA LYS A 73 13.18 8.79 -18.40
C LYS A 73 13.89 10.14 -18.21
N ARG A 74 14.98 10.13 -17.43
CA ARG A 74 15.90 11.26 -17.30
C ARG A 74 16.22 11.76 -18.71
N VAL A 75 15.71 12.94 -19.07
CA VAL A 75 16.12 13.66 -20.28
C VAL A 75 17.63 13.86 -20.16
N GLY A 76 18.38 13.36 -21.14
CA GLY A 76 19.82 13.46 -21.18
C GLY A 76 20.22 14.94 -21.12
N VAL A 77 20.93 15.32 -20.06
CA VAL A 77 21.62 16.60 -20.00
C VAL A 77 22.95 16.38 -20.72
N GLU A 78 23.08 16.90 -21.94
CA GLU A 78 24.38 17.04 -22.57
C GLU A 78 25.10 18.20 -21.87
N GLU A 79 26.07 17.87 -21.01
CA GLU A 79 27.06 18.86 -20.56
C GLU A 79 28.01 19.11 -21.73
N GLU A 80 27.84 20.25 -22.40
CA GLU A 80 28.84 20.79 -23.31
C GLU A 80 30.00 21.33 -22.47
N ARG A 81 31.14 20.64 -22.51
CA ARG A 81 32.39 21.10 -21.91
C ARG A 81 33.26 21.67 -23.03
N GLU A 82 33.35 22.98 -23.13
CA GLU A 82 34.34 23.62 -24.00
C GLU A 82 35.71 23.52 -23.31
N LEU A 83 36.58 22.71 -23.90
CA LEU A 83 37.97 22.52 -23.49
C LEU A 83 38.82 23.39 -24.40
N ASP A 84 39.34 24.50 -23.89
CA ASP A 84 40.47 25.18 -24.53
C ASP A 84 41.76 24.90 -23.77
N ASP A 85 42.73 24.35 -24.50
CA ASP A 85 44.08 23.98 -24.06
C ASP A 85 45.10 25.10 -24.42
N PRO A 86 46.27 25.18 -23.75
CA PRO A 86 47.13 26.36 -23.66
C PRO A 86 48.19 26.45 -24.78
N PRO A 87 48.83 27.62 -24.95
CA PRO A 87 50.30 27.67 -25.10
C PRO A 87 50.93 28.98 -24.52
N ALA A 88 52.21 29.14 -24.17
CA ALA A 88 53.43 28.31 -24.09
C ALA A 88 54.33 28.90 -22.97
#